data_AF-A0A8T6VAD1-F1
#
_entry.id   AF-A0A8T6VAD1-F1
#
_cell.length_a   1.000
_cell.length_b   1.000
_cell.length_c   1.000
_cell.angle_alpha   90.00
_cell.angle_beta   90.00
_cell.angle_gamma   90.00
#
_symmetry.space_group_name_H-M   'P 1'
#
loop_
_entity.id
_entity.type
_entity.pdbx_description
1 polymer ?
#
loop_
_entity_poly.entity_id
_entity_poly.type
_entity_poly.pdbx_seq_one_letter_code
_entity_poly.pdbx_strand_id
1 'polypeptide(L)'
;MEGCGKERSHFESLLGSVSEIESSMNWVDVSVSVEIANVSGIKLADSVGTESVRFDVSAKLEEKERRSGKVRVLFALTVRTKPSVVKYEVGGSAVLTGKDALISKMLEVDPESKVPFVFHRVYQRVFTAVYMLAS
;
A
#
# COMPACT_ATOMS: atom_id res chain seq x y z
N MET A 1 44.31 -19.12 8.03
CA MET A 1 43.25 -18.21 8.50
C MET A 1 43.65 -16.83 8.01
N GLU A 2 42.91 -16.08 7.21
CA GLU A 2 41.57 -16.20 6.66
C GLU A 2 41.54 -15.31 5.41
N GLY A 3 40.99 -15.83 4.31
CA GLY A 3 40.49 -14.99 3.24
C GLY A 3 39.18 -14.36 3.70
N CYS A 4 39.15 -13.05 3.90
CA CYS A 4 37.93 -12.33 4.30
C CYS A 4 38.00 -10.86 3.85
N GLY A 5 38.14 -10.62 2.54
CA GLY A 5 38.27 -9.25 2.01
C GLY A 5 37.59 -8.96 0.68
N LYS A 6 37.05 -9.96 -0.03
CA LYS A 6 36.55 -9.77 -1.41
C LYS A 6 35.02 -9.75 -1.55
N GLU A 7 34.26 -10.20 -0.55
CA GLU A 7 32.79 -10.19 -0.59
C GLU A 7 32.15 -8.89 -0.07
N ARG A 8 32.85 -8.10 0.76
CA ARG A 8 32.31 -6.83 1.28
C ARG A 8 32.18 -5.75 0.20
N SER A 9 33.10 -5.70 -0.76
CA SER A 9 33.11 -4.69 -1.83
C SER A 9 31.97 -4.87 -2.84
N HIS A 10 31.47 -6.09 -3.04
CA HIS A 10 30.36 -6.35 -3.97
C HIS A 10 28.99 -6.14 -3.33
N PHE A 11 28.91 -6.19 -1.99
CA PHE A 11 27.68 -5.99 -1.23
C PHE A 11 27.39 -4.50 -1.00
N GLU A 12 28.41 -3.68 -0.77
CA GLU A 12 28.26 -2.22 -0.66
C GLU A 12 27.89 -1.56 -1.99
N SER A 13 28.31 -2.10 -3.14
CA SER A 13 27.90 -1.57 -4.45
C SER A 13 26.43 -1.85 -4.78
N LEU A 14 25.88 -2.97 -4.29
CA LEU A 14 24.47 -3.34 -4.42
C LEU A 14 23.57 -2.46 -3.53
N LEU A 15 24.03 -2.10 -2.32
CA LEU A 15 23.29 -1.21 -1.42
C LEU A 15 23.32 0.26 -1.89
N GLY A 16 24.43 0.71 -2.49
CA GLY A 16 24.51 2.02 -3.13
C GLY A 16 23.56 2.15 -4.32
N SER A 17 23.43 1.10 -5.14
CA SER A 17 22.55 1.13 -6.32
C SER A 17 21.07 1.03 -5.97
N VAL A 18 20.67 0.34 -4.90
CA VAL A 18 19.26 0.30 -4.44
C VAL A 18 18.79 1.69 -3.96
N SER A 19 19.62 2.41 -3.20
CA SER A 19 19.29 3.77 -2.74
C SER A 19 19.26 4.81 -3.87
N GLU A 20 20.08 4.64 -4.91
CA GLU A 20 20.03 5.45 -6.14
C GLU A 20 18.80 5.14 -7.03
N ILE A 21 18.31 3.90 -7.03
CA ILE A 21 17.09 3.51 -7.76
C ILE A 21 15.84 4.13 -7.11
N GLU A 22 15.79 4.23 -5.78
CA GLU A 22 14.68 4.88 -5.07
C GLU A 22 14.71 6.40 -5.21
N SER A 23 15.91 7.00 -5.21
CA SER A 23 16.11 8.44 -5.36
C SER A 23 15.80 8.97 -6.78
N SER A 24 15.91 8.11 -7.81
CA SER A 24 15.67 8.48 -9.22
C SER A 24 14.26 8.19 -9.74
N MET A 25 13.42 7.48 -8.97
CA MET A 25 12.04 7.20 -9.37
C MET A 25 11.09 8.30 -8.95
N ASN A 26 10.85 9.23 -9.88
CA ASN A 26 9.86 10.27 -9.73
C ASN A 26 8.45 9.67 -9.91
N TRP A 27 7.89 9.09 -8.85
CA TRP A 27 6.53 8.49 -8.84
C TRP A 27 5.40 9.48 -9.21
N VAL A 28 5.74 10.77 -9.32
CA VAL A 28 4.88 11.85 -9.83
C VAL A 28 4.45 11.62 -11.28
N ASP A 29 5.22 10.85 -12.06
CA ASP A 29 4.94 10.55 -13.46
C ASP A 29 3.78 9.55 -13.68
N VAL A 30 3.26 8.95 -12.61
CA VAL A 30 2.06 8.10 -12.65
C VAL A 30 0.92 8.80 -11.92
N SER A 31 -0.10 9.19 -12.68
CA SER A 31 -1.34 9.72 -12.12
C SER A 31 -2.18 8.57 -11.56
N VAL A 32 -2.63 8.72 -10.31
CA VAL A 32 -3.49 7.73 -9.62
C VAL A 32 -4.82 8.40 -9.25
N SER A 33 -5.89 8.04 -9.94
CA SER A 33 -7.25 8.48 -9.60
C SER A 33 -7.95 7.41 -8.78
N VAL A 34 -8.44 7.76 -7.59
CA VAL A 34 -9.06 6.83 -6.64
C VAL A 34 -10.55 7.12 -6.52
N GLU A 35 -11.38 6.12 -6.80
CA GLU A 35 -12.82 6.14 -6.64
C GLU A 35 -13.21 5.18 -5.51
N ILE A 36 -13.72 5.72 -4.41
CA ILE A 36 -14.26 4.92 -3.30
C ILE A 36 -15.72 4.59 -3.64
N ALA A 37 -16.05 3.32 -3.72
CA ALA A 37 -17.40 2.84 -4.04
C ALA A 37 -18.22 2.60 -2.77
N ASN A 38 -17.58 2.08 -1.72
CA ASN A 38 -18.24 1.78 -0.46
C ASN A 38 -17.30 2.01 0.73
N VAL A 39 -17.88 2.49 1.82
CA VAL A 39 -17.25 2.60 3.14
C VAL A 39 -18.27 2.11 4.15
N SER A 40 -17.88 1.19 5.02
CA SER A 40 -18.75 0.69 6.10
C SER A 40 -17.96 0.50 7.38
N GLY A 41 -18.60 0.81 8.50
CA GLY A 41 -18.08 0.61 9.84
C GLY A 41 -19.06 -0.24 10.63
N ILE A 42 -18.56 -1.26 11.31
CA ILE A 42 -19.36 -2.18 12.13
C ILE A 42 -18.78 -2.14 13.54
N LYS A 43 -19.60 -1.69 14.50
CA LYS A 43 -19.31 -1.85 15.93
C LYS A 43 -19.54 -3.32 16.29
N LEU A 44 -18.51 -3.95 16.86
CA LEU A 44 -18.49 -5.37 17.22
C LEU A 44 -18.58 -5.58 18.74
N ALA A 45 -18.19 -4.59 19.54
CA ALA A 45 -18.33 -4.62 21.00
C ALA A 45 -18.55 -3.22 21.57
N ASP A 46 -19.11 -3.16 22.78
CA ASP A 46 -19.47 -1.90 23.45
C ASP A 46 -18.32 -1.17 24.12
N SER A 47 -17.28 -1.88 24.53
CA SER A 47 -16.08 -1.28 25.09
C SER A 47 -14.83 -2.06 24.72
N VAL A 48 -13.77 -1.31 24.38
CA VAL A 48 -12.42 -1.74 24.69
C VAL A 48 -12.30 -1.48 26.20
N GLY A 49 -11.89 -2.44 27.01
CA GLY A 49 -11.63 -2.17 28.43
C GLY A 49 -10.45 -1.20 28.63
N THR A 50 -9.59 -1.47 29.59
CA THR A 50 -8.32 -0.73 29.76
C THR A 50 -7.19 -1.24 28.85
N GLU A 51 -7.50 -2.15 27.93
CA GLU A 51 -6.51 -2.79 27.07
C GLU A 51 -6.07 -1.88 25.92
N SER A 52 -4.79 -1.93 25.59
CA SER A 52 -4.25 -1.27 24.40
C SER A 52 -4.88 -1.84 23.13
N VAL A 53 -5.35 -0.97 22.23
CA VAL A 53 -5.91 -1.37 20.95
C VAL A 53 -4.79 -1.53 19.91
N ARG A 54 -4.70 -2.70 19.30
CA ARG A 54 -3.88 -2.91 18.10
C ARG A 54 -4.75 -2.92 16.85
N PHE A 55 -4.21 -2.47 15.75
CA PHE A 55 -4.89 -2.50 14.45
C PHE A 55 -4.34 -3.65 13.61
N ASP A 56 -5.26 -4.40 13.02
CA ASP A 56 -5.01 -5.46 12.06
C ASP A 56 -5.57 -4.99 10.72
N VAL A 57 -4.67 -4.72 9.76
CA VAL A 57 -5.00 -4.12 8.47
C VAL A 57 -4.74 -5.16 7.39
N SER A 58 -5.76 -5.45 6.58
CA SER A 58 -5.61 -6.27 5.38
C SER A 58 -6.01 -5.49 4.14
N ALA A 59 -5.27 -5.70 3.06
CA ALA A 59 -5.46 -5.03 1.80
C ALA A 59 -5.43 -6.05 0.66
N LYS A 60 -6.36 -5.92 -0.29
CA LYS A 60 -6.40 -6.70 -1.53
C LYS A 60 -6.38 -5.74 -2.72
N LEU A 61 -5.59 -6.08 -3.73
CA LEU A 61 -5.55 -5.40 -5.02
C LEU A 61 -5.77 -6.43 -6.13
N GLU A 62 -6.61 -6.10 -7.10
CA GLU A 62 -6.91 -6.96 -8.23
C GLU A 62 -6.91 -6.14 -9.52
N GLU A 63 -6.08 -6.52 -10.48
CA GLU A 63 -6.09 -5.87 -11.79
C GLU A 63 -7.36 -6.27 -12.55
N LYS A 64 -8.15 -5.27 -12.95
CA LYS A 64 -9.40 -5.47 -13.69
C LYS A 64 -9.20 -5.32 -15.19
N GLU A 65 -8.46 -4.28 -15.59
CA GLU A 65 -8.24 -3.92 -16.99
C GLU A 65 -6.84 -3.32 -17.15
N ARG A 66 -6.13 -3.72 -18.21
CA ARG A 66 -4.87 -3.12 -18.63
C ARG A 66 -4.90 -2.80 -20.11
N ARG A 67 -4.52 -1.57 -20.44
CA ARG A 67 -4.25 -1.06 -21.78
C ARG A 67 -2.94 -0.29 -21.74
N SER A 68 -2.31 -0.04 -22.88
CA SER A 68 -1.06 0.73 -22.88
C SER A 68 -1.27 2.09 -22.24
N GLY A 69 -0.42 2.38 -21.26
CA GLY A 69 -0.40 3.58 -20.44
C GLY A 69 -1.53 3.70 -19.42
N LYS A 70 -2.36 2.66 -19.22
CA LYS A 70 -3.49 2.71 -18.29
C LYS A 70 -3.84 1.36 -17.67
N VAL A 71 -3.87 1.31 -16.34
CA VAL A 71 -4.33 0.14 -15.58
C VAL A 71 -5.45 0.54 -14.63
N ARG A 72 -6.51 -0.27 -14.58
CA ARG A 72 -7.55 -0.18 -13.55
C ARG A 72 -7.39 -1.34 -12.59
N VAL A 73 -7.30 -1.02 -11.31
CA VAL A 73 -7.27 -2.00 -10.22
C VAL A 73 -8.49 -1.81 -9.32
N LEU A 74 -9.03 -2.90 -8.82
CA LEU A 74 -9.97 -2.92 -7.70
C LEU A 74 -9.19 -3.06 -6.41
N PHE A 75 -9.58 -2.31 -5.39
CA PHE A 75 -8.99 -2.44 -4.07
C PHE A 75 -10.05 -2.72 -3.01
N ALA A 76 -9.66 -3.47 -1.99
CA ALA A 76 -10.42 -3.65 -0.76
C ALA A 76 -9.47 -3.50 0.43
N LEU A 77 -9.84 -2.65 1.39
CA LEU A 77 -9.13 -2.47 2.65
C LEU A 77 -10.05 -2.88 3.80
N THR A 78 -9.54 -3.69 4.71
CA THR A 78 -10.21 -4.01 5.97
C THR A 78 -9.32 -3.60 7.13
N VAL A 79 -9.87 -2.83 8.06
CA VAL A 79 -9.20 -2.48 9.32
C VAL A 79 -10.00 -3.08 10.45
N ARG A 80 -9.35 -3.88 11.29
CA ARG A 80 -9.92 -4.49 12.49
C ARG A 80 -9.10 -4.07 13.69
N THR A 81 -9.72 -4.07 14.86
CA THR A 81 -9.01 -3.89 16.11
C THR A 81 -8.76 -5.21 16.82
N LYS A 82 -7.76 -5.25 17.70
CA LYS A 82 -7.56 -6.28 18.72
C LYS A 82 -7.42 -5.57 20.08
N PRO A 83 -8.34 -5.80 21.04
CA PRO A 83 -9.55 -6.63 20.93
C PRO A 83 -10.53 -6.11 19.86
N SER A 84 -11.34 -7.01 19.29
CA SER A 84 -12.19 -6.74 18.13
C SER A 84 -13.46 -5.98 18.51
N VAL A 85 -13.35 -4.66 18.58
CA VAL A 85 -14.44 -3.75 18.93
C VAL A 85 -15.05 -3.05 17.72
N VAL A 86 -14.28 -2.90 16.64
CA VAL A 86 -14.74 -2.27 15.41
C VAL A 86 -14.06 -2.89 14.20
N LYS A 87 -14.79 -2.92 13.09
CA LYS A 87 -14.30 -3.28 11.78
C LYS A 87 -14.69 -2.21 10.78
N TYR A 88 -13.73 -1.73 10.00
CA TYR A 88 -13.96 -0.87 8.84
C TYR A 88 -13.66 -1.64 7.57
N GLU A 89 -14.50 -1.47 6.56
CA GLU A 89 -14.31 -2.01 5.22
C GLU A 89 -14.46 -0.88 4.21
N VAL A 90 -13.50 -0.80 3.29
CA VAL A 90 -13.50 0.18 2.21
C VAL A 90 -13.20 -0.54 0.90
N GLY A 91 -14.06 -0.33 -0.08
CA GLY A 91 -13.92 -0.90 -1.41
C GLY A 91 -13.99 0.18 -2.48
N GLY A 92 -13.25 -0.03 -3.57
CA GLY A 92 -13.23 0.94 -4.66
C GLY A 92 -12.34 0.50 -5.81
N SER A 93 -12.05 1.46 -6.69
CA SER A 93 -11.12 1.27 -7.80
C SER A 93 -10.10 2.39 -7.88
N ALA A 94 -8.90 2.07 -8.34
CA ALA A 94 -7.90 3.05 -8.70
C ALA A 94 -7.53 2.91 -10.18
N VAL A 95 -7.35 4.04 -10.85
CA VAL A 95 -6.92 4.11 -12.25
C VAL A 95 -5.54 4.74 -12.27
N LEU A 96 -4.55 3.95 -12.70
CA LEU A 96 -3.17 4.37 -12.89
C LEU A 96 -2.98 4.75 -14.36
N THR A 97 -2.44 5.94 -14.62
CA THR A 97 -2.15 6.43 -15.98
C THR A 97 -0.73 6.96 -16.03
N GLY A 98 0.07 6.54 -17.02
CA GLY A 98 1.49 6.87 -17.12
C GLY A 98 2.26 5.92 -18.06
N LYS A 99 3.59 5.85 -17.93
CA LYS A 99 4.40 4.89 -18.70
C LYS A 99 4.21 3.46 -18.15
N ASP A 100 4.07 2.47 -19.03
CA ASP A 100 3.80 1.07 -18.64
C ASP A 100 4.85 0.48 -17.66
N ALA A 101 6.12 0.84 -17.84
CA ALA A 101 7.19 0.44 -16.92
C ALA A 101 7.01 1.02 -15.51
N LEU A 102 6.59 2.28 -15.40
CA LEU A 102 6.35 2.94 -14.11
C LEU A 102 5.07 2.44 -13.45
N ILE A 103 4.02 2.18 -14.24
CA ILE A 103 2.78 1.56 -13.74
C ILE A 103 3.08 0.17 -13.16
N SER A 104 3.89 -0.64 -13.86
CA SER A 104 4.25 -1.97 -13.37
C SER A 104 4.98 -1.90 -12.04
N LYS A 105 5.94 -0.97 -11.89
CA LYS A 105 6.61 -0.74 -10.61
C LYS A 105 5.68 -0.25 -9.49
N MET A 106 4.67 0.57 -9.81
CA MET A 106 3.65 0.98 -8.81
C MET A 106 2.80 -0.19 -8.29
N LEU A 107 2.69 -1.27 -9.07
CA LEU A 107 1.95 -2.48 -8.70
C LEU A 107 2.85 -3.53 -8.05
N GLU A 108 4.18 -3.36 -8.07
CA GLU A 108 5.12 -4.22 -7.38
C GLU A 108 4.95 -4.11 -5.86
N VAL A 109 5.12 -5.25 -5.18
CA VAL A 109 5.05 -5.36 -3.73
C VAL A 109 6.36 -4.89 -3.14
N ASP A 110 6.30 -3.91 -2.25
CA ASP A 110 7.44 -3.46 -1.49
C ASP A 110 7.96 -4.59 -0.57
N PRO A 111 9.27 -4.93 -0.60
CA PRO A 111 9.80 -6.07 0.12
C PRO A 111 9.81 -5.89 1.64
N GLU A 112 9.78 -4.65 2.14
CA GLU A 112 9.78 -4.35 3.58
C GLU A 112 8.36 -4.40 4.16
N SER A 113 7.46 -3.57 3.63
CA SER A 113 6.06 -3.46 4.06
C SER A 113 5.17 -4.60 3.58
N LYS A 114 5.59 -5.35 2.54
CA LYS A 114 4.79 -6.38 1.85
C LYS A 114 3.50 -5.85 1.22
N VAL A 115 3.46 -4.55 0.90
CA VAL A 115 2.30 -3.88 0.30
C VAL A 115 2.69 -3.24 -1.04
N PRO A 116 1.85 -3.33 -2.09
CA PRO A 116 2.11 -2.62 -3.34
C PRO A 116 2.25 -1.11 -3.20
N PHE A 117 3.19 -0.48 -3.91
CA PHE A 117 3.46 0.97 -3.79
C PHE A 117 2.22 1.85 -4.03
N VAL A 118 1.33 1.45 -4.93
CA VAL A 118 0.06 2.14 -5.21
C VAL A 118 -0.81 2.33 -3.97
N PHE A 119 -0.70 1.46 -2.95
CA PHE A 119 -1.48 1.61 -1.73
C PHE A 119 -1.11 2.85 -0.93
N HIS A 120 0.10 3.40 -1.04
CA HIS A 120 0.42 4.67 -0.37
C HIS A 120 -0.53 5.79 -0.85
N ARG A 121 -0.86 5.81 -2.15
CA ARG A 121 -1.81 6.78 -2.74
C ARG A 121 -3.27 6.43 -2.41
N VAL A 122 -3.63 5.16 -2.48
CA VAL A 122 -4.99 4.71 -2.12
C VAL A 122 -5.28 4.99 -0.64
N TYR A 123 -4.34 4.68 0.25
CA TYR A 123 -4.47 4.87 1.69
C TYR A 123 -4.67 6.33 2.06
N GLN A 124 -3.94 7.26 1.45
CA GLN A 124 -4.14 8.71 1.68
C GLN A 124 -5.60 9.13 1.46
N ARG A 125 -6.27 8.57 0.44
CA ARG A 125 -7.68 8.88 0.16
C ARG A 125 -8.64 8.12 1.06
N VAL A 126 -8.37 6.84 1.32
CA VAL A 126 -9.20 5.97 2.17
C VAL A 126 -9.19 6.42 3.62
N PHE A 127 -8.05 6.85 4.14
CA PHE A 127 -7.91 7.32 5.52
C PHE A 127 -8.88 8.46 5.83
N THR A 128 -9.00 9.45 4.94
CA THR A 128 -9.95 10.56 5.11
C THR A 128 -11.40 10.05 5.18
N ALA A 129 -11.78 9.10 4.34
CA ALA A 129 -13.14 8.56 4.33
C ALA A 129 -13.46 7.77 5.61
N VAL A 130 -12.52 6.95 6.10
CA VAL A 130 -12.68 6.23 7.37
C VAL A 130 -12.72 7.19 8.56
N TYR A 131 -11.85 8.21 8.57
CA TYR A 131 -11.85 9.23 9.62
C TYR A 131 -13.19 9.95 9.71
N MET A 132 -13.75 10.37 8.58
CA MET A 132 -15.09 10.99 8.50
C MET A 132 -16.22 10.06 8.95
N LEU A 133 -16.10 8.75 8.75
CA LEU A 133 -17.10 7.79 9.20
C LEU A 133 -17.02 7.54 10.72
N ALA A 134 -15.83 7.66 11.29
CA ALA A 134 -15.57 7.39 12.71
C ALA A 134 -15.79 8.61 13.63
N SER A 135 -15.84 9.83 13.06
CA SER A 135 -16.07 11.10 13.77
C SER A 135 -17.54 11.40 13.97
#